data_AF-A0A401P3I8-F1
#
_entry.id   AF-A0A401P3I8-F1
#
_cell.length_a   1.000
_cell.length_b   1.000
_cell.length_c   1.000
_cell.angle_alpha   90.00
_cell.angle_beta   90.00
_cell.angle_gamma   90.00
#
_symmetry.space_group_name_H-M   'P 1'
#
loop_
_entity.id
_entity.type
_entity.pdbx_description
1 polymer ?
#
loop_
_entity_poly.entity_id
_entity_poly.type
_entity_poly.pdbx_seq_one_letter_code
_entity_poly.pdbx_strand_id
1 'polypeptide(L)'
;MKLTTERERVEDLFEYEGCKVGRGTYGHVYKAKRKDGKDDKDYALKQIEGTGISMSACREIAVQAYALPEIILNANKYLAHRHWSGISS
;
A
#
# COMPACT_ATOMS: atom_id res chain seq x y z
N MET A 1 1.63 -22.86 8.01
CA MET A 1 1.45 -21.41 8.26
C MET A 1 2.80 -20.69 8.44
N LYS A 2 3.76 -20.77 7.50
CA LYS A 2 5.05 -20.04 7.61
C LYS A 2 4.93 -18.60 7.12
N LEU A 3 4.27 -18.43 5.97
CA LEU A 3 4.11 -17.14 5.29
C LEU A 3 3.30 -16.10 6.08
N THR A 4 2.43 -16.52 6.99
CA THR A 4 1.65 -15.60 7.84
C THR A 4 2.50 -14.91 8.90
N THR A 5 3.59 -15.56 9.32
CA THR A 5 4.50 -15.09 10.37
C THR A 5 5.61 -14.21 9.79
N GLU A 6 6.09 -14.54 8.59
CA GLU A 6 7.17 -13.80 7.91
C GLU A 6 6.66 -12.58 7.14
N ARG A 7 5.35 -12.48 6.88
CA ARG A 7 4.77 -11.39 6.08
C ARG A 7 4.81 -10.07 6.85
N GLU A 8 5.49 -9.10 6.26
CA GLU A 8 5.48 -7.72 6.71
C GLU A 8 4.08 -7.11 6.58
N ARG A 9 3.65 -6.41 7.64
CA ARG A 9 2.38 -5.67 7.67
C ARG A 9 2.67 -4.17 7.74
N VAL A 10 1.87 -3.39 7.03
CA VAL A 10 2.04 -1.92 6.96
C VAL A 10 1.87 -1.31 8.35
N GLU A 11 0.91 -1.80 9.12
CA GLU A 11 0.64 -1.37 10.49
C GLU A 11 1.78 -1.65 11.47
N ASP A 12 2.61 -2.67 11.21
CA ASP A 12 3.76 -2.99 12.07
C ASP A 12 5.00 -2.16 11.70
N LEU A 13 5.12 -1.78 10.43
CA LEU A 13 6.28 -1.04 9.90
C LEU A 13 6.15 0.47 9.99
N PHE A 14 4.93 1.01 9.84
CA PHE A 14 4.69 2.43 9.68
C PHE A 14 3.68 2.97 10.69
N GLU A 15 3.92 4.19 11.15
CA GLU A 15 2.97 5.02 11.89
C GLU A 15 2.30 6.00 10.92
N TYR A 16 0.99 5.89 10.78
CA TYR A 16 0.19 6.68 9.82
C TYR A 16 -1.26 6.95 10.31
N GLU A 17 -1.59 6.53 11.54
CA GLU A 17 -2.90 6.77 12.12
C GLU A 17 -3.13 8.27 12.34
N GLY A 18 -4.31 8.77 11.95
CA GLY A 18 -4.62 10.21 12.01
C GLY A 18 -3.91 11.08 10.96
N CYS A 19 -2.96 10.53 10.19
CA CYS A 19 -2.15 11.28 9.23
C CYS A 19 -2.67 11.21 7.78
N LYS A 20 -3.99 11.17 7.58
CA LYS A 20 -4.59 11.17 6.23
C LYS A 20 -4.37 12.55 5.59
N VAL A 21 -3.76 12.56 4.41
CA VAL A 21 -3.45 13.78 3.65
C VAL A 21 -4.25 13.90 2.36
N GLY A 22 -4.86 12.81 1.88
CA GLY A 22 -5.64 12.82 0.65
C GLY A 22 -6.70 11.73 0.61
N ARG A 23 -7.80 12.03 -0.09
CA ARG A 23 -8.88 11.09 -0.42
C ARG A 23 -9.34 11.36 -1.85
N GLY A 24 -9.54 10.30 -2.62
CA GLY A 24 -10.11 10.38 -3.96
C GLY A 24 -10.66 9.05 -4.43
N THR A 25 -11.01 8.97 -5.71
CA THR A 25 -11.51 7.75 -6.35
C THR A 25 -10.51 6.60 -6.31
N TYR A 26 -9.22 6.91 -6.26
CA TYR A 26 -8.13 5.93 -6.19
C TYR A 26 -7.78 5.47 -4.77
N GLY A 27 -8.52 5.95 -3.76
CA GLY A 27 -8.39 5.56 -2.36
C GLY A 27 -7.88 6.67 -1.46
N HIS A 28 -7.12 6.28 -0.43
CA HIS A 28 -6.65 7.18 0.63
C HIS A 28 -5.13 7.27 0.64
N VAL A 29 -4.60 8.48 0.85
CA VAL A 29 -3.17 8.73 1.01
C VAL A 29 -2.89 9.22 2.43
N TYR A 30 -1.89 8.63 3.06
CA TYR A 30 -1.43 8.95 4.40
C TYR A 30 0.03 9.37 4.36
N LYS A 31 0.38 10.36 5.17
CA LYS A 31 1.77 10.66 5.51
C LYS A 31 2.19 9.70 6.61
N ALA A 32 3.30 8.99 6.43
CA ALA A 32 3.74 7.93 7.32
C ALA A 32 5.21 8.07 7.68
N LYS A 33 5.58 7.59 8.87
CA LYS A 33 6.97 7.43 9.31
C LYS A 33 7.25 5.99 9.69
N ARG A 34 8.49 5.54 9.55
CA ARG A 34 8.89 4.19 9.97
C ARG A 34 8.94 4.08 11.48
N LYS A 35 8.39 3.01 12.03
CA LYS A 35 8.41 2.71 13.47
C LYS A 35 9.79 2.25 13.96
N ASP A 36 10.59 1.64 13.08
CA ASP A 36 11.91 1.10 13.42
C ASP A 36 13.02 2.17 13.52
N GLY A 37 12.71 3.43 13.25
CA GLY A 37 13.63 4.56 13.40
C GLY A 37 14.88 4.51 12.51
N LYS A 38 14.90 3.65 11.48
CA LYS A 38 16.06 3.50 10.59
C LYS A 38 16.35 4.73 9.74
N ASP A 39 15.32 5.54 9.49
CA ASP A 39 15.42 6.83 8.83
C ASP A 39 14.31 7.76 9.33
N ASP A 40 14.51 9.06 9.15
CA ASP A 40 13.51 10.11 9.47
C ASP A 40 12.79 10.61 8.22
N LYS A 41 12.65 9.75 7.20
CA LYS A 41 11.98 10.14 5.94
C LYS A 41 10.48 10.05 6.12
N ASP A 42 9.79 10.97 5.46
CA ASP A 42 8.35 10.91 5.29
C ASP A 42 8.01 10.01 4.10
N TYR A 43 7.07 9.10 4.30
CA TYR A 43 6.56 8.18 3.29
C TYR A 43 5.10 8.50 2.94
N ALA A 44 4.73 8.30 1.68
CA ALA A 44 3.34 8.33 1.25
C ALA A 44 2.80 6.91 1.19
N LEU A 45 1.82 6.58 2.04
CA LEU A 45 1.10 5.30 1.99
C LEU A 45 -0.22 5.50 1.26
N LYS A 46 -0.42 4.79 0.15
CA LYS A 46 -1.68 4.79 -0.60
C LYS A 46 -2.42 3.47 -0.35
N GLN A 47 -3.57 3.57 0.33
CA GLN A 47 -4.53 2.48 0.41
C GLN A 47 -5.44 2.57 -0.81
N ILE A 48 -5.37 1.59 -1.71
CA ILE A 48 -6.19 1.53 -2.91
C ILE A 48 -7.66 1.34 -2.52
N GLU A 49 -8.55 2.01 -3.24
CA GLU A 49 -10.00 1.89 -3.05
C GLU A 49 -10.50 0.47 -3.41
N GLY A 50 -11.43 -0.04 -2.60
CA GLY A 50 -12.00 -1.38 -2.77
C GLY A 50 -11.19 -2.50 -2.12
N THR A 51 -11.65 -3.73 -2.30
CA THR A 51 -11.02 -4.95 -1.74
C THR A 51 -10.47 -5.83 -2.86
N GLY A 52 -9.40 -6.58 -2.56
CA GLY A 52 -8.76 -7.46 -3.54
C GLY A 52 -7.94 -6.70 -4.58
N ILE A 53 -7.66 -7.35 -5.71
CA ILE A 53 -6.84 -6.77 -6.79
C ILE A 53 -7.77 -6.32 -7.92
N SER A 54 -8.19 -5.05 -7.89
CA SER A 54 -9.01 -4.47 -8.96
C SER A 54 -8.21 -4.29 -10.26
N MET A 55 -8.88 -4.14 -11.41
CA MET A 55 -8.18 -3.85 -12.68
C MET A 55 -7.29 -2.60 -12.58
N SER A 56 -7.76 -1.57 -11.86
CA SER A 56 -6.96 -0.37 -11.59
C SER A 56 -5.72 -0.67 -10.75
N ALA A 57 -5.85 -1.50 -9.69
CA ALA A 57 -4.72 -1.91 -8.86
C ALA A 57 -3.71 -2.76 -9.64
N CYS A 58 -4.17 -3.73 -10.44
CA CYS A 58 -3.34 -4.54 -11.32
C CYS A 58 -2.52 -3.68 -12.27
N ARG A 59 -3.18 -2.73 -12.95
CA ARG A 59 -2.52 -1.84 -13.92
C ARG A 59 -1.49 -0.95 -13.24
N GLU A 60 -1.82 -0.38 -12.08
CA GLU A 60 -0.89 0.47 -11.32
C GLU A 60 0.36 -0.32 -10.88
N ILE A 61 0.18 -1.54 -10.36
CA ILE A 61 1.27 -2.45 -9.96
C ILE A 61 2.13 -2.84 -11.16
N ALA A 62 1.51 -3.16 -12.30
CA ALA A 62 2.21 -3.59 -13.50
C ALA A 62 3.01 -2.44 -14.12
N VAL A 63 2.40 -1.27 -14.30
CA VAL A 63 3.08 -0.07 -14.82
C VAL A 63 4.29 0.28 -13.98
N GLN A 64 4.16 0.20 -12.65
CA GLN A 64 5.27 0.42 -11.72
C GLN A 64 6.43 -0.57 -11.89
N ALA A 65 6.17 -1.82 -12.27
CA ALA A 65 7.23 -2.79 -12.50
C ALA A 65 8.05 -2.51 -13.78
N TYR A 66 7.47 -1.79 -14.74
CA TYR A 66 8.11 -1.46 -16.03
C TYR A 66 8.51 0.01 -16.15
N ALA A 67 8.31 0.81 -15.09
CA ALA A 67 8.59 2.23 -15.14
C ALA A 67 10.08 2.54 -15.17
N LEU A 68 10.45 3.59 -15.92
CA LEU A 68 11.82 4.11 -15.96
C LEU A 68 12.18 4.82 -14.63
N PRO A 69 13.46 4.88 -14.24
CA PRO A 69 13.91 5.44 -12.96
C PRO A 69 13.48 6.89 -12.69
N GLU A 70 13.22 7.67 -13.73
CA GLU A 70 12.80 9.08 -13.64
C GLU A 70 11.34 9.24 -13.20
N ILE A 71 10.52 8.19 -13.35
CA ILE A 71 9.16 8.16 -12.82
C ILE A 71 9.23 7.54 -11.42
N ILE A 72 9.04 8.37 -10.38
CA ILE A 72 9.12 7.95 -8.97
C ILE A 72 8.06 6.87 -8.68
N LEU A 73 8.45 5.62 -8.83
CA LEU A 73 7.58 4.45 -8.65
C LEU A 73 8.25 3.34 -7.83
N ASN A 74 9.37 3.61 -7.15
CA ASN A 74 9.93 2.65 -6.19
C ASN A 74 9.12 2.68 -4.88
N ALA A 75 8.08 1.84 -4.82
CA ALA A 75 7.25 1.67 -3.63
C ALA A 75 7.16 0.19 -3.25
N ASN A 76 7.27 -0.11 -1.95
CA ASN A 76 6.97 -1.42 -1.42
C ASN A 76 5.47 -1.70 -1.52
N LYS A 77 5.11 -2.91 -1.94
CA LYS A 77 3.71 -3.34 -2.11
C LYS A 77 3.33 -4.29 -0.98
N TYR A 78 2.31 -3.93 -0.22
CA TYR A 78 1.81 -4.74 0.88
C TYR A 78 0.37 -5.16 0.57
N LEU A 79 0.10 -6.47 0.60
CA LEU A 79 -1.28 -6.97 0.49
C LEU A 79 -1.77 -7.40 1.88
N ALA A 80 -2.87 -6.83 2.34
CA ALA A 80 -3.53 -7.26 3.56
C ALA A 80 -4.46 -8.44 3.25
N HIS A 81 -4.50 -9.45 4.13
CA HIS A 81 -5.32 -10.67 3.92
C HIS A 81 -6.80 -10.50 4.36
N ARG A 82 -7.35 -9.28 4.39
CA ARG A 82 -8.75 -9.08 4.81
C ARG A 82 -9.70 -9.53 3.69
N HIS A 83 -10.55 -10.51 4.03
CA HIS A 83 -11.70 -11.07 3.31
C HIS A 83 -11.90 -10.64 1.84
N TRP A 84 -11.68 -11.59 0.94
CA TRP A 84 -12.33 -11.64 -0.37
C TRP A 84 -13.83 -11.93 -0.13
N SER A 85 -14.63 -10.90 0.18
CA SER A 85 -16.06 -11.01 -0.01
C SER A 85 -16.31 -10.82 -1.51
N GLY A 86 -16.38 -11.93 -2.24
CA GLY A 86 -16.79 -11.93 -3.63
C GLY A 86 -18.15 -11.24 -3.75
N ILE A 87 -18.24 -10.21 -4.59
CA ILE A 87 -19.53 -9.74 -5.06
C ILE A 87 -19.94 -10.76 -6.13
N SER A 88 -20.84 -11.66 -5.77
CA SER A 88 -21.69 -12.34 -6.75
C SER A 88 -22.49 -11.26 -7.47
N SER A 89 -22.30 -11.15 -8.79
CA SER A 89 -23.31 -10.66 -9.71
C SER A 89 -23.98 -11.87 -10.34
#